data_AF-A0A6I9TYQ5-F1
#
_entry.id   AF-A0A6I9TYQ5-F1
#
_cell.length_a   1.000
_cell.length_b   1.000
_cell.length_c   1.000
_cell.angle_alpha   90.00
_cell.angle_beta   90.00
_cell.angle_gamma   90.00
#
_symmetry.space_group_name_H-M   'P 1'
#
loop_
_entity.id
_entity.type
_entity.pdbx_description
1 polymer ?
#
loop_
_entity_poly.entity_id
_entity_poly.type
_entity_poly.pdbx_seq_one_letter_code
_entity_poly.pdbx_strand_id
1 'polypeptide(L)'
;MIHADLFYVVLFCLFYVSQFSKNFWDPKLMGTFGNYRQYSKSKLFPDGNVPSTSYPSPSSNSNNKIWSKFIPVLVGLVVIAEILFLGPLDMAKDGDILNSGDEPFYHSTITKPPAEYSESGQDRGFKVEDGCQSWLEKVDSVPYSRDFEKDPIFIEGYNEELKSCAVKCTYGHESGKKPDAVIGVPQESATNVLRSMESAVYYAENNIAMARRKGYSVVMTTSLSSDVPVGYFSWAEYDIMAPVQPKTESALAAAFISNCGARNFRLQALVALENANITIDSYGSCHRNRDGRVDKVKTLKRYKFSLAFENCNEEDYVTEKFFQSLVAGNNLHPCSVPVVVGAPNIQDFAPSPGSVLHINEVKDVGSVAKTMKYLAENPSAYNESLRWKFEGPSDSFKALVDMAAVHSSCRLCIFLATKIQENDEKTPLFKNRPCKCTRGSETTYHIYVRERGRFEMESIFLRSNNLTLDALSSAVLLKFKSLKHVPVWKPERPESLKGGDEFKIYRIYPIGKTQRQALYSFRFKGDSDFRNHIESHPCAKFEVILL
;
A
#
# COMPACT_ATOMS: atom_id res chain seq x y z
N MET A 1 -45.90 -13.65 -29.42
CA MET A 1 -45.48 -12.24 -29.17
C MET A 1 -45.20 -12.03 -27.66
N ILE A 2 -44.42 -12.94 -27.04
CA ILE A 2 -44.03 -12.92 -25.60
C ILE A 2 -42.55 -13.38 -25.45
N HIS A 3 -41.77 -13.41 -26.54
CA HIS A 3 -40.35 -13.80 -26.52
C HIS A 3 -39.37 -12.64 -26.82
N ALA A 4 -39.86 -11.42 -27.02
CA ALA A 4 -39.01 -10.24 -27.22
C ALA A 4 -38.75 -9.45 -25.92
N ASP A 5 -39.62 -9.55 -24.91
CA ASP A 5 -39.50 -8.76 -23.68
C ASP A 5 -38.59 -9.39 -22.62
N LEU A 6 -38.41 -10.72 -22.64
CA LEU A 6 -37.48 -11.38 -21.70
C LEU A 6 -36.01 -11.14 -22.08
N PHE A 7 -35.72 -10.91 -23.37
CA PHE A 7 -34.37 -10.59 -23.85
C PHE A 7 -33.95 -9.16 -23.46
N TYR A 8 -34.90 -8.21 -23.45
CA TYR A 8 -34.64 -6.84 -23.00
C TYR A 8 -34.42 -6.74 -21.48
N VAL A 9 -35.12 -7.53 -20.67
CA VAL A 9 -34.93 -7.53 -19.21
C VAL A 9 -33.57 -8.14 -18.80
N VAL A 10 -33.12 -9.19 -19.48
CA VAL A 10 -31.80 -9.80 -19.21
C VAL A 10 -30.65 -8.89 -19.69
N LEU A 11 -30.79 -8.21 -20.83
CA LEU A 11 -29.81 -7.22 -21.29
C LEU A 11 -29.76 -5.99 -20.37
N PHE A 12 -30.90 -5.56 -19.82
CA PHE A 12 -30.97 -4.44 -18.88
C PHE A 12 -30.31 -4.77 -17.54
N CYS A 13 -30.48 -6.00 -17.03
CA CYS A 13 -29.80 -6.47 -15.83
C CYS A 13 -28.28 -6.63 -16.02
N LEU A 14 -27.82 -7.13 -17.17
CA LEU A 14 -26.38 -7.21 -17.48
C LEU A 14 -25.73 -5.82 -17.65
N PHE A 15 -26.47 -4.85 -18.19
CA PHE A 15 -26.01 -3.46 -18.29
C PHE A 15 -25.95 -2.75 -16.93
N TYR A 16 -26.87 -3.07 -16.01
CA TYR A 16 -26.88 -2.51 -14.65
C TYR A 16 -25.79 -3.09 -13.75
N VAL A 17 -25.51 -4.40 -13.86
CA VAL A 17 -24.42 -5.06 -13.13
C VAL A 17 -23.04 -4.60 -13.64
N SER A 18 -22.91 -4.31 -14.93
CA SER A 18 -21.70 -3.71 -15.54
C SER A 18 -21.45 -2.25 -15.12
N GLN A 19 -22.50 -1.49 -14.80
CA GLN A 19 -22.39 -0.13 -14.26
C GLN A 19 -22.17 -0.10 -12.73
N PHE A 20 -22.58 -1.14 -12.00
CA PHE A 20 -22.36 -1.21 -10.55
C PHE A 20 -20.91 -1.55 -10.17
N SER A 21 -20.16 -2.27 -11.01
CA SER A 21 -18.74 -2.55 -10.75
C SER A 21 -17.79 -1.39 -11.07
N LYS A 22 -18.28 -0.29 -11.67
CA LYS A 22 -17.48 0.90 -12.04
C LYS A 22 -17.69 2.13 -11.15
N ASN A 23 -18.59 2.09 -10.17
CA ASN A 23 -18.97 3.26 -9.36
C ASN A 23 -18.70 3.11 -7.85
N PHE A 24 -17.54 2.55 -7.47
CA PHE A 24 -17.14 2.52 -6.04
C PHE A 24 -16.37 3.77 -5.55
N TRP A 25 -16.39 4.87 -6.32
CA TRP A 25 -15.87 6.16 -5.87
C TRP A 25 -16.73 7.32 -6.42
N ASP A 26 -17.95 7.47 -5.91
CA ASP A 26 -18.71 8.73 -6.03
C ASP A 26 -18.64 9.51 -4.69
N PRO A 27 -18.01 10.69 -4.63
CA PRO A 27 -17.92 11.53 -3.43
C PRO A 27 -19.26 12.14 -2.95
N LYS A 28 -20.39 11.84 -3.58
CA LYS A 28 -21.70 12.44 -3.25
C LYS A 28 -22.49 11.77 -2.12
N LEU A 29 -22.01 10.68 -1.52
CA LEU A 29 -22.72 9.98 -0.42
C LEU A 29 -22.10 10.15 0.98
N MET A 30 -20.96 10.84 1.12
CA MET A 30 -20.41 11.22 2.42
C MET A 30 -20.79 12.66 2.78
N GLY A 31 -22.09 12.88 2.97
CA GLY A 31 -22.61 14.23 3.11
C GLY A 31 -23.83 14.39 4.01
N THR A 32 -24.15 13.45 4.91
CA THR A 32 -25.17 13.67 5.95
C THR A 32 -25.17 12.48 6.93
N PHE A 33 -24.44 12.57 8.05
CA PHE A 33 -24.82 11.96 9.33
C PHE A 33 -24.00 12.64 10.43
N GLY A 34 -24.33 13.91 10.68
CA GLY A 34 -23.89 14.64 11.86
C GLY A 34 -25.10 14.95 12.73
N ASN A 35 -24.98 14.61 14.02
CA ASN A 35 -25.84 14.95 15.15
C ASN A 35 -27.06 14.05 15.39
N TYR A 36 -26.93 13.14 16.36
CA TYR A 36 -27.79 13.08 17.55
C TYR A 36 -27.14 12.18 18.60
N ARG A 37 -26.54 12.76 19.65
CA ARG A 37 -26.57 12.18 21.00
C ARG A 37 -26.24 13.23 22.06
N GLN A 38 -27.25 13.45 22.91
CA GLN A 38 -27.18 14.20 24.17
C GLN A 38 -26.08 13.63 25.07
N TYR A 39 -25.30 14.52 25.68
CA TYR A 39 -24.64 14.22 26.96
C TYR A 39 -24.90 15.35 27.95
N SER A 40 -25.35 14.92 29.12
CA SER A 40 -25.66 15.68 30.32
C SER A 40 -24.42 16.42 30.86
N LYS A 41 -24.56 17.70 31.20
CA LYS A 41 -23.59 18.48 31.96
C LYS A 41 -23.95 18.43 33.44
N SER A 42 -23.04 17.94 34.29
CA SER A 42 -23.00 18.27 35.71
C SER A 42 -22.05 19.45 35.95
N LYS A 43 -22.47 20.32 36.88
CA LYS A 43 -21.93 21.64 37.25
C LYS A 43 -20.58 21.58 37.95
N LEU A 44 -19.76 22.62 37.78
CA LEU A 44 -19.20 23.42 38.90
C LEU A 44 -18.80 24.82 38.36
N PHE A 45 -19.35 25.87 38.98
CA PHE A 45 -19.06 27.31 38.86
C PHE A 45 -18.08 27.73 40.00
N PRO A 46 -17.40 28.90 40.03
CA PRO A 46 -17.93 30.30 39.87
C PRO A 46 -16.96 31.22 39.08
N ASP A 47 -17.13 32.52 38.86
CA ASP A 47 -18.20 33.54 38.82
C ASP A 47 -17.59 34.70 37.99
N GLY A 48 -18.39 35.48 37.25
CA GLY A 48 -17.88 36.66 36.55
C GLY A 48 -18.91 37.35 35.64
N ASN A 49 -19.53 38.40 36.16
CA ASN A 49 -20.58 39.25 35.55
C ASN A 49 -20.14 40.06 34.33
N VAL A 50 -20.90 40.06 33.22
CA VAL A 50 -21.11 41.19 32.28
C VAL A 50 -22.50 41.05 31.60
N PRO A 51 -23.29 42.13 31.36
CA PRO A 51 -24.74 42.05 31.14
C PRO A 51 -25.20 41.89 29.67
N SER A 52 -26.44 41.42 29.57
CA SER A 52 -27.20 41.01 28.39
C SER A 52 -27.85 42.17 27.61
N THR A 53 -27.87 42.06 26.27
CA THR A 53 -28.79 42.78 25.38
C THR A 53 -29.59 41.79 24.53
N SER A 54 -30.91 41.98 24.57
CA SER A 54 -31.95 41.15 23.97
C SER A 54 -32.42 41.70 22.62
N TYR A 55 -32.60 40.86 21.61
CA TYR A 55 -33.54 41.09 20.50
C TYR A 55 -34.16 39.77 20.00
N PRO A 56 -35.40 39.81 19.44
CA PRO A 56 -36.35 38.70 19.47
C PRO A 56 -36.31 37.75 18.26
N SER A 57 -36.81 36.54 18.47
CA SER A 57 -37.02 35.48 17.48
C SER A 57 -38.34 35.65 16.70
N PRO A 58 -38.42 35.25 15.41
CA PRO A 58 -39.70 35.09 14.73
C PRO A 58 -40.21 33.63 14.74
N SER A 59 -41.54 33.56 14.69
CA SER A 59 -42.48 32.46 14.88
C SER A 59 -42.39 31.26 13.93
N SER A 60 -42.66 30.09 14.50
CA SER A 60 -43.00 28.82 13.83
C SER A 60 -44.42 28.84 13.25
N ASN A 61 -44.60 28.39 12.01
CA ASN A 61 -45.90 28.07 11.44
C ASN A 61 -46.02 26.54 11.22
N SER A 62 -47.00 25.92 11.87
CA SER A 62 -47.27 24.49 11.84
C SER A 62 -48.34 24.15 10.82
N ASN A 63 -48.06 23.22 9.91
CA ASN A 63 -49.07 22.36 9.30
C ASN A 63 -48.35 21.13 8.74
N ASN A 64 -48.65 19.94 9.27
CA ASN A 64 -48.58 18.61 8.65
C ASN A 64 -48.62 17.52 9.72
N LYS A 65 -49.82 17.23 10.25
CA LYS A 65 -50.09 16.11 11.18
C LYS A 65 -51.16 15.18 10.62
N ILE A 66 -50.95 14.62 9.42
CA ILE A 66 -51.80 13.55 8.86
C ILE A 66 -50.99 12.39 8.25
N TRP A 67 -49.73 12.60 7.86
CA TRP A 67 -48.94 11.60 7.11
C TRP A 67 -48.03 10.68 7.95
N SER A 68 -47.96 10.83 9.28
CA SER A 68 -47.04 10.00 10.10
C SER A 68 -47.63 8.67 10.58
N LYS A 69 -48.91 8.37 10.25
CA LYS A 69 -49.58 7.13 10.72
C LYS A 69 -49.68 6.01 9.67
N PHE A 70 -49.42 6.30 8.39
CA PHE A 70 -49.58 5.32 7.31
C PHE A 70 -48.28 4.59 6.91
N ILE A 71 -47.12 5.19 7.20
CA ILE A 71 -45.80 4.63 6.83
C ILE A 71 -45.50 3.28 7.51
N PRO A 72 -45.81 3.05 8.81
CA PRO A 72 -45.50 1.77 9.46
C PRO A 72 -46.31 0.59 8.90
N VAL A 73 -47.55 0.84 8.47
CA VAL A 73 -48.44 -0.20 7.92
C VAL A 73 -47.96 -0.65 6.53
N LEU A 74 -47.45 0.29 5.74
CA LEU A 74 -46.98 0.02 4.38
C LEU A 74 -45.65 -0.77 4.39
N VAL A 75 -44.77 -0.50 5.37
CA VAL A 75 -43.54 -1.28 5.59
C VAL A 75 -43.85 -2.71 6.06
N GLY A 76 -44.85 -2.88 6.94
CA GLY A 76 -45.26 -4.21 7.40
C GLY A 76 -45.79 -5.12 6.29
N LEU A 77 -46.52 -4.57 5.31
CA LEU A 77 -47.06 -5.34 4.18
C LEU A 77 -45.98 -5.80 3.18
N VAL A 78 -44.93 -5.00 2.98
CA VAL A 78 -43.83 -5.37 2.06
C VAL A 78 -42.98 -6.50 2.64
N VAL A 79 -42.72 -6.49 3.95
CA VAL A 79 -41.93 -7.54 4.62
C VAL A 79 -42.68 -8.89 4.63
N ILE A 80 -44.02 -8.87 4.76
CA ILE A 80 -44.83 -10.10 4.70
C ILE A 80 -44.84 -10.69 3.28
N ALA A 81 -44.83 -9.84 2.24
CA ALA A 81 -44.77 -10.30 0.84
C ALA A 81 -43.43 -10.95 0.49
N GLU A 82 -42.30 -10.47 1.04
CA GLU A 82 -40.98 -11.08 0.82
C GLU A 82 -40.81 -12.42 1.54
N ILE A 83 -41.38 -12.58 2.75
CA ILE A 83 -41.28 -13.83 3.51
C ILE A 83 -42.13 -14.95 2.88
N LEU A 84 -43.22 -14.62 2.18
CA LEU A 84 -44.02 -15.59 1.42
C LEU A 84 -43.42 -15.97 0.06
N PHE A 85 -42.39 -15.24 -0.42
CA PHE A 85 -41.70 -15.54 -1.67
C PHE A 85 -40.48 -16.46 -1.50
N LEU A 86 -40.09 -16.77 -0.26
CA LEU A 86 -38.90 -17.60 0.05
C LEU A 86 -39.27 -18.77 0.97
N GLY A 87 -39.89 -19.80 0.37
CA GLY A 87 -40.11 -21.13 0.95
C GLY A 87 -40.28 -22.17 -0.17
N PRO A 88 -39.94 -23.45 0.07
CA PRO A 88 -38.92 -24.18 -0.71
C PRO A 88 -39.49 -25.05 -1.84
N LEU A 89 -38.74 -25.16 -2.93
CA LEU A 89 -38.89 -26.27 -3.89
C LEU A 89 -37.54 -26.96 -4.07
N ASP A 90 -37.50 -28.19 -3.57
CA ASP A 90 -36.53 -29.24 -3.89
C ASP A 90 -37.09 -30.13 -5.03
N MET A 91 -36.20 -30.91 -5.65
CA MET A 91 -36.37 -32.07 -6.56
C MET A 91 -35.62 -31.99 -7.91
N ALA A 92 -34.36 -32.48 -7.86
CA ALA A 92 -33.80 -33.65 -8.57
C ALA A 92 -33.77 -33.79 -10.12
N LYS A 93 -32.55 -34.13 -10.62
CA LYS A 93 -32.14 -35.07 -11.72
C LYS A 93 -32.57 -34.74 -13.16
N ASP A 94 -31.80 -34.93 -14.25
CA ASP A 94 -30.71 -35.84 -14.65
C ASP A 94 -29.85 -35.23 -15.79
N GLY A 95 -28.69 -35.82 -16.09
CA GLY A 95 -28.33 -36.14 -17.50
C GLY A 95 -27.06 -35.53 -18.11
N ASP A 96 -26.06 -36.39 -18.31
CA ASP A 96 -24.76 -36.22 -18.98
C ASP A 96 -24.77 -35.55 -20.38
N ILE A 97 -23.62 -35.00 -20.83
CA ILE A 97 -22.82 -35.45 -22.01
C ILE A 97 -21.78 -34.41 -22.52
N LEU A 98 -20.50 -34.85 -22.51
CA LEU A 98 -19.33 -34.61 -23.39
C LEU A 98 -18.57 -33.25 -23.51
N ASN A 99 -17.34 -33.29 -22.96
CA ASN A 99 -16.01 -33.08 -23.58
C ASN A 99 -15.78 -31.99 -24.64
N SER A 100 -14.80 -31.12 -24.41
CA SER A 100 -13.47 -31.16 -25.09
C SER A 100 -12.62 -29.92 -24.77
N GLY A 101 -11.33 -30.11 -24.43
CA GLY A 101 -10.33 -29.02 -24.44
C GLY A 101 -9.16 -29.10 -23.44
N ASP A 102 -8.47 -30.23 -23.31
CA ASP A 102 -7.08 -30.34 -22.80
C ASP A 102 -6.11 -29.66 -23.83
N GLU A 103 -4.90 -29.13 -23.58
CA GLU A 103 -3.88 -29.12 -22.51
C GLU A 103 -2.74 -28.12 -22.96
N PRO A 104 -1.54 -27.97 -22.34
CA PRO A 104 -1.11 -28.09 -20.94
C PRO A 104 -0.23 -26.92 -20.43
N PHE A 105 -0.27 -26.69 -19.12
CA PHE A 105 0.81 -26.04 -18.36
C PHE A 105 1.77 -27.10 -17.82
N TYR A 106 3.05 -26.99 -18.17
CA TYR A 106 4.13 -27.78 -17.55
C TYR A 106 4.45 -27.24 -16.15
N HIS A 107 4.24 -28.06 -15.11
CA HIS A 107 4.99 -27.93 -13.86
C HIS A 107 5.36 -29.30 -13.31
N SER A 108 6.66 -29.56 -13.25
CA SER A 108 7.25 -30.78 -12.70
C SER A 108 7.25 -30.71 -11.17
N THR A 109 6.34 -31.44 -10.52
CA THR A 109 6.42 -31.78 -9.10
C THR A 109 7.24 -33.06 -8.93
N ILE A 110 8.42 -32.98 -8.30
CA ILE A 110 9.12 -34.15 -7.76
C ILE A 110 8.81 -34.21 -6.27
N THR A 111 7.77 -34.96 -5.92
CA THR A 111 7.48 -35.38 -4.54
C THR A 111 8.02 -36.80 -4.37
N LYS A 112 9.00 -36.99 -3.46
CA LYS A 112 9.35 -38.32 -2.95
C LYS A 112 8.80 -38.50 -1.53
N PRO A 113 8.27 -39.68 -1.18
CA PRO A 113 7.68 -39.95 0.13
C PRO A 113 8.76 -40.07 1.23
N PRO A 114 8.39 -39.91 2.52
CA PRO A 114 9.34 -39.98 3.62
C PRO A 114 9.78 -41.43 3.87
N ALA A 115 11.09 -41.64 4.02
CA ALA A 115 11.66 -42.90 4.44
C ALA A 115 11.65 -43.01 5.97
N GLU A 116 11.16 -44.13 6.49
CA GLU A 116 11.15 -44.50 7.90
C GLU A 116 12.56 -44.58 8.49
N TYR A 117 12.72 -44.04 9.70
CA TYR A 117 13.94 -44.11 10.49
C TYR A 117 14.07 -45.49 11.14
N SER A 118 15.23 -46.14 10.94
CA SER A 118 15.74 -47.16 11.85
C SER A 118 17.17 -46.78 12.24
N GLU A 119 17.41 -46.67 13.54
CA GLU A 119 18.73 -46.46 14.13
C GLU A 119 19.59 -47.70 13.92
N SER A 120 20.74 -47.54 13.25
CA SER A 120 21.94 -48.30 13.57
C SER A 120 23.16 -47.52 13.12
N GLY A 121 24.04 -47.24 14.06
CA GLY A 121 25.32 -46.59 13.81
C GLY A 121 26.20 -47.47 12.94
N GLN A 122 26.52 -46.98 11.74
CA GLN A 122 27.68 -47.45 11.00
C GLN A 122 28.19 -46.35 10.08
N ASP A 123 29.43 -45.97 10.38
CA ASP A 123 30.33 -45.17 9.56
C ASP A 123 30.26 -45.61 8.09
N ARG A 124 29.57 -44.81 7.26
CA ARG A 124 29.51 -45.02 5.80
C ARG A 124 30.14 -43.83 5.12
N GLY A 125 31.28 -44.12 4.50
CA GLY A 125 32.13 -43.19 3.80
C GLY A 125 31.38 -42.18 2.95
N PHE A 126 31.76 -40.92 3.13
CA PHE A 126 31.46 -39.81 2.25
C PHE A 126 31.71 -40.23 0.79
N LYS A 127 30.64 -40.39 0.02
CA LYS A 127 30.77 -40.34 -1.44
C LYS A 127 31.26 -38.94 -1.80
N VAL A 128 32.39 -38.90 -2.50
CA VAL A 128 33.19 -37.72 -2.85
C VAL A 128 32.51 -36.82 -3.91
N GLU A 129 31.31 -37.16 -4.39
CA GLU A 129 30.70 -36.50 -5.56
C GLU A 129 29.85 -35.26 -5.26
N ASP A 130 29.36 -35.05 -4.03
CA ASP A 130 28.57 -33.85 -3.72
C ASP A 130 29.46 -32.74 -3.11
N GLY A 131 29.57 -31.60 -3.81
CA GLY A 131 30.21 -30.38 -3.30
C GLY A 131 29.47 -29.78 -2.10
N CYS A 132 30.09 -28.86 -1.37
CA CYS A 132 29.45 -28.21 -0.20
C CYS A 132 28.07 -27.61 -0.53
N GLN A 133 27.90 -27.05 -1.74
CA GLN A 133 26.62 -26.51 -2.20
C GLN A 133 25.54 -27.59 -2.30
N SER A 134 25.77 -28.64 -3.09
CA SER A 134 24.80 -29.74 -3.28
C SER A 134 24.43 -30.40 -1.95
N TRP A 135 25.40 -30.53 -1.03
CA TRP A 135 25.15 -31.01 0.31
C TRP A 135 24.24 -30.05 1.10
N LEU A 136 24.56 -28.76 1.15
CA LEU A 136 23.77 -27.72 1.84
C LEU A 136 22.34 -27.62 1.31
N GLU A 137 22.14 -27.66 -0.01
CA GLU A 137 20.81 -27.66 -0.64
C GLU A 137 19.94 -28.81 -0.13
N LYS A 138 20.53 -29.98 0.11
CA LYS A 138 19.82 -31.15 0.60
C LYS A 138 19.54 -31.09 2.10
N VAL A 139 20.55 -30.75 2.91
CA VAL A 139 20.45 -30.85 4.39
C VAL A 139 19.78 -29.65 5.02
N ASP A 140 19.81 -28.48 4.38
CA ASP A 140 19.10 -27.30 4.88
C ASP A 140 17.63 -27.26 4.43
N SER A 141 17.18 -28.20 3.60
CA SER A 141 15.78 -28.33 3.16
C SER A 141 14.91 -28.95 4.26
N VAL A 142 14.50 -28.11 5.21
CA VAL A 142 13.64 -28.48 6.33
C VAL A 142 12.20 -28.02 6.03
N PRO A 143 11.20 -28.92 6.11
CA PRO A 143 9.81 -28.54 5.88
C PRO A 143 9.29 -27.65 7.02
N TYR A 144 8.59 -26.58 6.65
CA TYR A 144 7.82 -25.77 7.60
C TYR A 144 6.56 -26.52 8.04
N SER A 145 6.00 -26.12 9.18
CA SER A 145 4.83 -26.78 9.78
C SER A 145 3.56 -26.62 8.96
N ARG A 146 3.47 -25.56 8.15
CA ARG A 146 2.28 -25.18 7.39
C ARG A 146 2.59 -25.01 5.91
N ASP A 147 1.75 -25.66 5.10
CA ASP A 147 1.71 -25.53 3.65
C ASP A 147 0.57 -24.56 3.28
N PHE A 148 0.93 -23.34 2.89
CA PHE A 148 -0.05 -22.28 2.65
C PHE A 148 -0.92 -22.53 1.41
N GLU A 149 -0.55 -23.43 0.50
CA GLU A 149 -1.40 -23.79 -0.64
C GLU A 149 -2.59 -24.65 -0.19
N LYS A 150 -2.37 -25.50 0.81
CA LYS A 150 -3.40 -26.37 1.40
C LYS A 150 -4.14 -25.70 2.55
N ASP A 151 -3.44 -24.91 3.34
CA ASP A 151 -3.97 -24.19 4.49
C ASP A 151 -3.62 -22.69 4.38
N PRO A 152 -4.43 -21.93 3.60
CA PRO A 152 -4.19 -20.51 3.32
C PRO A 152 -4.21 -19.64 4.57
N ILE A 153 -3.47 -18.53 4.51
CA ILE A 153 -3.58 -17.46 5.52
C ILE A 153 -5.03 -16.97 5.54
N PHE A 154 -5.67 -17.01 6.71
CA PHE A 154 -7.04 -16.56 6.89
C PHE A 154 -7.10 -15.30 7.75
N ILE A 155 -7.63 -14.22 7.18
CA ILE A 155 -7.75 -12.92 7.83
C ILE A 155 -9.22 -12.59 8.02
N GLU A 156 -9.63 -12.45 9.28
CA GLU A 156 -10.98 -12.01 9.62
C GLU A 156 -11.10 -10.49 9.51
N GLY A 157 -12.14 -10.03 8.82
CA GLY A 157 -12.41 -8.62 8.61
C GLY A 157 -13.37 -8.39 7.46
N TYR A 158 -13.15 -7.33 6.70
CA TYR A 158 -13.94 -7.04 5.51
C TYR A 158 -13.65 -8.06 4.40
N ASN A 159 -14.70 -8.49 3.69
CA ASN A 159 -14.54 -9.33 2.51
C ASN A 159 -13.74 -8.57 1.45
N GLU A 160 -12.63 -9.15 1.00
CA GLU A 160 -11.75 -8.57 -0.01
C GLU A 160 -11.35 -9.67 -1.01
N GLU A 161 -11.66 -9.46 -2.28
CA GLU A 161 -11.23 -10.37 -3.35
C GLU A 161 -9.80 -10.05 -3.75
N LEU A 162 -8.87 -10.94 -3.38
CA LEU A 162 -7.46 -10.81 -3.74
C LEU A 162 -7.22 -11.44 -5.12
N LYS A 163 -6.98 -10.61 -6.14
CA LYS A 163 -6.78 -11.08 -7.53
C LYS A 163 -5.62 -12.07 -7.69
N SER A 164 -4.50 -11.81 -7.01
CA SER A 164 -3.32 -12.68 -6.97
C SER A 164 -2.43 -12.31 -5.78
N CYS A 165 -1.75 -13.30 -5.21
CA CYS A 165 -0.78 -13.10 -4.15
C CYS A 165 0.27 -14.21 -4.15
N ALA A 166 1.48 -13.90 -3.68
CA ALA A 166 2.56 -14.87 -3.56
C ALA A 166 2.32 -15.93 -2.47
N VAL A 167 1.34 -15.71 -1.60
CA VAL A 167 0.87 -16.67 -0.61
C VAL A 167 -0.64 -16.74 -0.73
N LYS A 168 -1.19 -17.96 -0.81
CA LYS A 168 -2.65 -18.14 -0.82
C LYS A 168 -3.23 -17.58 0.47
N CYS A 169 -4.22 -16.71 0.31
CA CYS A 169 -4.75 -15.89 1.38
C CYS A 169 -6.24 -15.62 1.18
N THR A 170 -7.03 -15.70 2.23
CA THR A 170 -8.47 -15.45 2.21
C THR A 170 -8.86 -14.38 3.23
N TYR A 171 -9.77 -13.50 2.82
CA TYR A 171 -10.36 -12.46 3.65
C TYR A 171 -11.85 -12.72 3.80
N GLY A 172 -12.36 -12.54 5.01
CA GLY A 172 -13.80 -12.54 5.26
C GLY A 172 -14.14 -13.12 6.62
N HIS A 173 -15.33 -13.73 6.71
CA HIS A 173 -15.80 -14.37 7.93
C HIS A 173 -16.18 -15.81 7.65
N GLU A 174 -15.62 -16.74 8.42
CA GLU A 174 -15.83 -18.19 8.25
C GLU A 174 -16.10 -18.81 9.63
N SER A 175 -17.33 -19.30 9.83
CA SER A 175 -17.75 -19.84 11.13
C SER A 175 -16.97 -21.09 11.49
N GLY A 176 -16.41 -21.12 12.70
CA GLY A 176 -15.68 -22.27 13.24
C GLY A 176 -14.21 -22.37 12.81
N LYS A 177 -13.74 -21.50 11.91
CA LYS A 177 -12.33 -21.40 11.54
C LYS A 177 -11.66 -20.31 12.36
N LYS A 178 -10.52 -20.63 12.97
CA LYS A 178 -9.71 -19.66 13.70
C LYS A 178 -8.92 -18.78 12.71
N PRO A 179 -9.04 -17.44 12.75
CA PRO A 179 -8.25 -16.57 11.90
C PRO A 179 -6.80 -16.48 12.37
N ASP A 180 -5.89 -16.34 11.40
CA ASP A 180 -4.49 -16.01 11.65
C ASP A 180 -4.35 -14.57 12.16
N ALA A 181 -5.21 -13.69 11.65
CA ALA A 181 -5.26 -12.29 12.03
C ALA A 181 -6.67 -11.71 11.93
N VAL A 182 -6.95 -10.70 12.75
CA VAL A 182 -8.23 -9.96 12.77
C VAL A 182 -7.95 -8.49 12.52
N ILE A 183 -8.63 -7.88 11.55
CA ILE A 183 -8.56 -6.44 11.30
C ILE A 183 -9.64 -5.73 12.11
N GLY A 184 -9.25 -4.72 12.90
CA GLY A 184 -10.21 -3.86 13.61
C GLY A 184 -10.05 -3.92 15.13
N VAL A 185 -11.10 -4.32 15.85
CA VAL A 185 -11.06 -4.33 17.33
C VAL A 185 -10.19 -5.49 17.82
N PRO A 186 -9.24 -5.27 18.75
CA PRO A 186 -8.41 -6.35 19.27
C PRO A 186 -9.23 -7.47 19.90
N GLN A 187 -8.96 -8.71 19.51
CA GLN A 187 -9.46 -9.94 20.09
C GLN A 187 -8.31 -10.74 20.73
N GLU A 188 -8.60 -11.57 21.73
CA GLU A 188 -7.56 -12.33 22.45
C GLU A 188 -7.03 -13.55 21.67
N SER A 189 -7.81 -14.07 20.72
CA SER A 189 -7.57 -15.37 20.10
C SER A 189 -6.69 -15.33 18.84
N ALA A 190 -6.41 -14.16 18.27
CA ALA A 190 -5.72 -14.01 16.98
C ALA A 190 -4.80 -12.78 16.94
N THR A 191 -4.01 -12.68 15.86
CA THR A 191 -3.13 -11.51 15.64
C THR A 191 -3.96 -10.28 15.32
N ASN A 192 -3.94 -9.26 16.20
CA ASN A 192 -4.71 -8.03 15.99
C ASN A 192 -4.00 -7.08 15.03
N VAL A 193 -4.71 -6.65 13.98
CA VAL A 193 -4.21 -5.79 12.91
C VAL A 193 -4.91 -4.44 12.97
N LEU A 194 -4.12 -3.37 13.12
CA LEU A 194 -4.57 -2.00 12.87
C LEU A 194 -4.31 -1.66 11.41
N ARG A 195 -5.35 -1.28 10.67
CA ARG A 195 -5.23 -0.77 9.29
C ARG A 195 -5.90 0.57 9.18
N SER A 196 -5.14 1.62 8.87
CA SER A 196 -5.68 2.96 8.66
C SER A 196 -4.75 3.77 7.75
N MET A 197 -5.32 4.60 6.87
CA MET A 197 -4.55 5.59 6.11
C MET A 197 -4.67 7.00 6.70
N GLU A 198 -5.29 7.12 7.88
CA GLU A 198 -5.47 8.38 8.58
C GLU A 198 -4.24 8.74 9.43
N SER A 199 -3.98 10.04 9.58
CA SER A 199 -2.84 10.55 10.35
C SER A 199 -2.98 10.31 11.86
N ALA A 200 -1.87 9.97 12.52
CA ALA A 200 -1.78 9.85 13.97
C ALA A 200 -1.95 11.21 14.68
N VAL A 201 -1.76 12.33 13.97
CA VAL A 201 -2.02 13.67 14.50
C VAL A 201 -3.50 13.87 14.79
N TYR A 202 -4.42 13.24 14.02
CA TYR A 202 -5.86 13.30 14.27
C TYR A 202 -6.35 12.12 15.10
N TYR A 203 -5.83 10.92 14.81
CA TYR A 203 -6.24 9.65 15.41
C TYR A 203 -5.04 9.02 16.08
N ALA A 204 -4.82 9.38 17.34
CA ALA A 204 -3.59 9.02 18.03
C ALA A 204 -3.36 7.50 18.07
N GLU A 205 -4.40 6.67 18.01
CA GLU A 205 -4.32 5.20 17.86
C GLU A 205 -3.50 4.74 16.67
N ASN A 206 -3.37 5.54 15.61
CA ASN A 206 -2.56 5.25 14.43
C ASN A 206 -1.07 5.44 14.69
N ASN A 207 -0.68 6.07 15.80
CA ASN A 207 0.72 6.07 16.21
C ASN A 207 1.16 4.64 16.54
N ILE A 208 2.22 4.15 15.89
CA ILE A 208 2.70 2.76 16.03
C ILE A 208 2.87 2.36 17.49
N ALA A 209 3.54 3.18 18.31
CA ALA A 209 3.78 2.86 19.71
C ALA A 209 2.47 2.83 20.52
N MET A 210 1.51 3.69 20.21
CA MET A 210 0.21 3.64 20.87
C MET A 210 -0.65 2.46 20.42
N ALA A 211 -0.62 2.11 19.13
CA ALA A 211 -1.28 0.91 18.62
C ALA A 211 -0.78 -0.34 19.36
N ARG A 212 0.53 -0.48 19.56
CA ARG A 212 1.10 -1.57 20.38
C ARG A 212 0.54 -1.59 21.79
N ARG A 213 0.50 -0.44 22.47
CA ARG A 213 -0.07 -0.33 23.82
C ARG A 213 -1.55 -0.70 23.88
N LYS A 214 -2.28 -0.52 22.78
CA LYS A 214 -3.69 -0.91 22.64
C LYS A 214 -3.89 -2.37 22.22
N GLY A 215 -2.82 -3.17 22.11
CA GLY A 215 -2.91 -4.61 21.85
C GLY A 215 -2.83 -5.01 20.37
N TYR A 216 -2.43 -4.09 19.48
CA TYR A 216 -2.22 -4.41 18.06
C TYR A 216 -0.85 -5.06 17.82
N SER A 217 -0.86 -6.30 17.34
CA SER A 217 0.33 -7.07 16.98
C SER A 217 0.85 -6.77 15.58
N VAL A 218 0.01 -6.23 14.69
CA VAL A 218 0.43 -5.71 13.37
C VAL A 218 -0.17 -4.32 13.16
N VAL A 219 0.65 -3.37 12.68
CA VAL A 219 0.26 -1.99 12.38
C VAL A 219 0.50 -1.72 10.91
N MET A 220 -0.54 -1.25 10.24
CA MET A 220 -0.57 -0.89 8.82
C MET A 220 -1.05 0.55 8.69
N THR A 221 -0.11 1.46 8.46
CA THR A 221 -0.39 2.91 8.33
C THR A 221 0.38 3.52 7.17
N THR A 222 0.20 4.82 6.91
CA THR A 222 1.02 5.54 5.92
C THR A 222 2.50 5.56 6.29
N SER A 223 2.85 5.39 7.57
CA SER A 223 4.23 5.33 8.03
C SER A 223 4.98 4.17 7.38
N LEU A 224 6.10 4.47 6.72
CA LEU A 224 7.03 3.47 6.18
C LEU A 224 7.75 2.69 7.29
N SER A 225 7.62 3.14 8.55
CA SER A 225 8.07 2.44 9.75
C SER A 225 7.04 1.47 10.33
N SER A 226 5.81 1.42 9.80
CA SER A 226 4.83 0.41 10.17
C SER A 226 5.21 -0.98 9.61
N ASP A 227 4.60 -2.05 10.14
CA ASP A 227 4.95 -3.42 9.75
C ASP A 227 4.64 -3.67 8.26
N VAL A 228 3.48 -3.19 7.83
CA VAL A 228 3.03 -3.26 6.44
C VAL A 228 2.46 -1.90 6.03
N PRO A 229 3.29 -1.00 5.45
CA PRO A 229 2.86 0.34 5.11
C PRO A 229 1.73 0.37 4.06
N VAL A 230 0.83 1.33 4.18
CA VAL A 230 -0.28 1.56 3.25
C VAL A 230 -0.19 3.00 2.75
N GLY A 231 0.45 3.18 1.60
CA GLY A 231 0.67 4.50 0.98
C GLY A 231 -0.36 4.85 -0.09
N TYR A 232 -0.42 6.14 -0.43
CA TYR A 232 -1.27 6.70 -1.50
C TYR A 232 -0.56 6.73 -2.86
N PHE A 233 0.36 5.81 -3.11
CA PHE A 233 1.15 5.75 -4.34
C PHE A 233 0.94 4.42 -5.05
N SER A 234 0.82 4.47 -6.38
CA SER A 234 0.70 3.28 -7.23
C SER A 234 0.89 3.65 -8.70
N TRP A 235 1.58 2.79 -9.46
CA TRP A 235 1.64 2.92 -10.92
C TRP A 235 0.28 2.67 -11.59
N ALA A 236 -0.56 1.84 -10.99
CA ALA A 236 -1.88 1.50 -11.52
C ALA A 236 -2.92 2.62 -11.30
N GLU A 237 -2.77 3.39 -10.23
CA GLU A 237 -3.72 4.47 -9.87
C GLU A 237 -3.32 5.80 -10.51
N TYR A 238 -2.02 6.06 -10.62
CA TYR A 238 -1.48 7.34 -11.08
C TYR A 238 -0.70 7.15 -12.37
N ASP A 239 -1.21 7.70 -13.48
CA ASP A 239 -0.43 7.82 -14.71
C ASP A 239 0.62 8.93 -14.55
N ILE A 240 1.71 8.57 -13.88
CA ILE A 240 2.77 9.52 -13.55
C ILE A 240 3.64 9.78 -14.79
N MET A 241 3.74 8.88 -15.76
CA MET A 241 4.71 9.02 -16.85
C MET A 241 4.12 9.56 -18.16
N ALA A 242 2.86 9.99 -18.19
CA ALA A 242 2.30 10.54 -19.42
C ALA A 242 2.96 11.86 -19.88
N PRO A 243 2.84 12.22 -21.17
CA PRO A 243 3.50 13.39 -21.75
C PRO A 243 3.09 14.73 -21.12
N VAL A 244 4.06 15.64 -21.01
CA VAL A 244 3.84 17.03 -20.57
C VAL A 244 3.15 17.82 -21.70
N GLN A 245 2.25 18.74 -21.33
CA GLN A 245 1.51 19.65 -22.21
C GLN A 245 1.73 21.13 -21.80
N PRO A 246 1.24 22.12 -22.57
CA PRO A 246 1.34 23.53 -22.20
C PRO A 246 0.48 23.90 -20.96
N LYS A 247 0.96 24.87 -20.17
CA LYS A 247 0.20 25.50 -19.09
C LYS A 247 -0.66 26.62 -19.66
N THR A 248 -1.96 26.61 -19.34
CA THR A 248 -2.95 27.50 -19.98
C THR A 248 -3.57 28.51 -19.03
N GLU A 249 -3.48 28.29 -17.72
CA GLU A 249 -4.04 29.21 -16.73
C GLU A 249 -3.04 30.35 -16.45
N SER A 250 -3.58 31.55 -16.23
CA SER A 250 -2.77 32.74 -15.93
C SER A 250 -2.30 32.78 -14.48
N ALA A 251 -3.07 32.21 -13.54
CA ALA A 251 -2.62 32.05 -12.17
C ALA A 251 -1.47 31.04 -12.10
N LEU A 252 -0.50 31.28 -11.23
CA LEU A 252 0.68 30.43 -11.11
C LEU A 252 0.34 29.07 -10.49
N ALA A 253 -0.55 29.06 -9.50
CA ALA A 253 -0.87 27.88 -8.71
C ALA A 253 -2.37 27.63 -8.58
N ALA A 254 -2.74 26.38 -8.34
CA ALA A 254 -4.09 26.00 -7.93
C ALA A 254 -4.11 25.25 -6.60
N ALA A 255 -5.19 25.45 -5.84
CA ALA A 255 -5.43 24.85 -4.54
C ALA A 255 -6.82 24.19 -4.45
N PHE A 256 -6.87 23.01 -3.84
CA PHE A 256 -8.11 22.25 -3.61
C PHE A 256 -8.20 21.86 -2.13
N ILE A 257 -8.49 22.84 -1.27
CA ILE A 257 -8.54 22.66 0.18
C ILE A 257 -9.96 22.86 0.68
N SER A 258 -10.58 21.81 1.22
CA SER A 258 -11.96 21.88 1.74
C SER A 258 -12.09 21.67 3.25
N ASN A 259 -11.02 21.19 3.91
CA ASN A 259 -10.97 21.13 5.38
C ASN A 259 -10.22 22.35 5.92
N CYS A 260 -10.91 23.31 6.54
CA CYS A 260 -10.23 24.54 6.99
C CYS A 260 -9.65 24.40 8.41
N GLY A 261 -10.04 23.37 9.15
CA GLY A 261 -9.58 23.07 10.52
C GLY A 261 -8.35 22.18 10.56
N ALA A 262 -7.35 22.45 9.72
CA ALA A 262 -6.13 21.66 9.68
C ALA A 262 -5.27 21.85 10.94
N ARG A 263 -4.62 20.79 11.42
CA ARG A 263 -3.66 20.79 12.54
C ARG A 263 -2.24 21.16 12.05
N ASN A 264 -2.13 22.17 11.19
CA ASN A 264 -0.87 22.74 10.71
C ASN A 264 -1.08 24.16 10.17
N PHE A 265 -0.04 24.74 9.57
CA PHE A 265 -0.02 26.13 9.09
C PHE A 265 -0.42 26.28 7.61
N ARG A 266 -1.06 25.29 6.98
CA ARG A 266 -1.27 25.29 5.52
C ARG A 266 -2.05 26.49 4.96
N LEU A 267 -3.06 26.98 5.70
CA LEU A 267 -3.83 28.15 5.28
C LEU A 267 -3.03 29.45 5.47
N GLN A 268 -2.19 29.51 6.52
CA GLN A 268 -1.27 30.63 6.71
C GLN A 268 -0.23 30.67 5.59
N ALA A 269 0.30 29.51 5.18
CA ALA A 269 1.21 29.41 4.04
C ALA A 269 0.54 29.85 2.73
N LEU A 270 -0.73 29.47 2.49
CA LEU A 270 -1.47 29.92 1.31
C LEU A 270 -1.58 31.45 1.28
N VAL A 271 -2.07 32.06 2.36
CA VAL A 271 -2.21 33.53 2.46
C VAL A 271 -0.85 34.23 2.34
N ALA A 272 0.20 33.66 2.95
CA ALA A 272 1.54 34.21 2.85
C ALA A 272 2.13 34.12 1.42
N LEU A 273 1.80 33.08 0.64
CA LEU A 273 2.15 33.01 -0.78
C LEU A 273 1.45 34.09 -1.59
N GLU A 274 0.16 34.35 -1.34
CA GLU A 274 -0.57 35.44 -2.00
C GLU A 274 0.01 36.81 -1.65
N ASN A 275 0.31 37.04 -0.36
CA ASN A 275 0.99 38.27 0.10
C ASN A 275 2.39 38.43 -0.51
N ALA A 276 3.03 37.32 -0.91
CA ALA A 276 4.27 37.33 -1.67
C ALA A 276 4.05 37.49 -3.19
N ASN A 277 2.86 37.91 -3.62
CA ASN A 277 2.44 38.10 -5.03
C ASN A 277 2.51 36.81 -5.86
N ILE A 278 2.15 35.67 -5.30
CA ILE A 278 1.84 34.46 -6.08
C ILE A 278 0.34 34.46 -6.35
N THR A 279 -0.05 34.37 -7.63
CA THR A 279 -1.46 34.24 -8.01
C THR A 279 -1.91 32.80 -7.84
N ILE A 280 -2.97 32.60 -7.05
CA ILE A 280 -3.47 31.27 -6.66
C ILE A 280 -4.97 31.20 -6.94
N ASP A 281 -5.39 30.21 -7.72
CA ASP A 281 -6.81 29.86 -7.86
C ASP A 281 -7.17 28.76 -6.86
N SER A 282 -8.02 29.08 -5.88
CA SER A 282 -8.51 28.15 -4.87
C SER A 282 -9.96 27.75 -5.14
N TYR A 283 -10.14 26.46 -5.43
CA TYR A 283 -11.42 25.85 -5.79
C TYR A 283 -12.12 25.16 -4.61
N GLY A 284 -11.37 24.86 -3.55
CA GLY A 284 -11.89 24.18 -2.36
C GLY A 284 -12.79 25.10 -1.51
N SER A 285 -13.41 24.56 -0.47
CA SER A 285 -14.25 25.37 0.43
C SER A 285 -13.46 26.41 1.23
N CYS A 286 -12.15 26.22 1.40
CA CYS A 286 -11.28 27.14 2.11
C CYS A 286 -10.64 28.13 1.15
N HIS A 287 -10.66 29.42 1.52
CA HIS A 287 -10.07 30.50 0.73
C HIS A 287 -10.58 30.53 -0.72
N ARG A 288 -11.85 30.18 -0.92
CA ARG A 288 -12.47 29.98 -2.23
C ARG A 288 -12.55 31.29 -3.01
N ASN A 289 -11.60 31.51 -3.91
CA ASN A 289 -11.54 32.69 -4.79
C ASN A 289 -11.84 32.36 -6.26
N ARG A 290 -11.99 31.07 -6.58
CA ARG A 290 -12.31 30.57 -7.91
C ARG A 290 -13.48 29.59 -7.84
N ASP A 291 -14.54 29.89 -8.57
CA ASP A 291 -15.71 29.02 -8.67
C ASP A 291 -15.61 28.01 -9.82
N GLY A 292 -16.44 26.98 -9.75
CA GLY A 292 -16.60 25.98 -10.80
C GLY A 292 -16.61 24.55 -10.26
N ARG A 293 -17.49 23.72 -10.81
CA ARG A 293 -17.45 22.27 -10.59
C ARG A 293 -16.48 21.66 -11.57
N VAL A 294 -15.20 21.68 -11.20
CA VAL A 294 -14.11 21.21 -12.06
C VAL A 294 -13.62 19.83 -11.64
N ASP A 295 -13.10 19.08 -12.61
CA ASP A 295 -12.28 17.91 -12.32
C ASP A 295 -10.94 18.38 -11.74
N LYS A 296 -10.61 17.93 -10.52
CA LYS A 296 -9.42 18.36 -9.77
C LYS A 296 -8.15 18.09 -10.56
N VAL A 297 -7.95 16.84 -10.99
CA VAL A 297 -6.72 16.40 -11.64
C VAL A 297 -6.56 17.15 -12.97
N LYS A 298 -7.58 17.14 -13.83
CA LYS A 298 -7.58 17.87 -15.12
C LYS A 298 -7.35 19.37 -14.97
N THR A 299 -7.75 19.95 -13.83
CA THR A 299 -7.56 21.37 -13.54
C THR A 299 -6.17 21.68 -13.07
N LEU A 300 -5.65 20.95 -12.07
CA LEU A 300 -4.28 21.11 -11.58
C LEU A 300 -3.26 21.12 -12.71
N LYS A 301 -3.52 20.25 -13.70
CA LYS A 301 -2.71 20.10 -14.89
C LYS A 301 -2.49 21.39 -15.68
N ARG A 302 -3.44 22.33 -15.68
CA ARG A 302 -3.34 23.59 -16.45
C ARG A 302 -2.48 24.68 -15.79
N TYR A 303 -2.11 24.49 -14.51
CA TYR A 303 -1.28 25.42 -13.72
C TYR A 303 0.19 25.01 -13.71
N LYS A 304 1.11 25.94 -13.46
CA LYS A 304 2.53 25.61 -13.25
C LYS A 304 2.74 24.87 -11.92
N PHE A 305 2.04 25.31 -10.88
CA PHE A 305 2.18 24.78 -9.54
C PHE A 305 0.86 24.20 -9.00
N SER A 306 0.97 23.14 -8.20
CA SER A 306 -0.15 22.55 -7.47
C SER A 306 0.13 22.67 -5.97
N LEU A 307 -0.79 23.28 -5.20
CA LEU A 307 -0.64 23.34 -3.74
C LEU A 307 -1.11 22.02 -3.12
N ALA A 308 -0.18 21.08 -2.96
CA ALA A 308 -0.38 19.78 -2.34
C ALA A 308 -0.25 19.88 -0.81
N PHE A 309 -1.16 20.62 -0.19
CA PHE A 309 -1.11 20.93 1.24
C PHE A 309 -1.87 19.90 2.08
N GLU A 310 -1.14 19.09 2.84
CA GLU A 310 -1.70 18.16 3.81
C GLU A 310 -2.32 18.87 5.01
N ASN A 311 -3.21 18.18 5.71
CA ASN A 311 -3.95 18.69 6.87
C ASN A 311 -3.19 18.56 8.20
N CYS A 312 -2.02 17.96 8.20
CA CYS A 312 -1.09 17.85 9.32
C CYS A 312 0.33 17.62 8.79
N ASN A 313 1.31 17.79 9.67
CA ASN A 313 2.71 17.51 9.35
C ASN A 313 3.10 16.23 10.11
N GLU A 314 3.17 15.11 9.40
CA GLU A 314 3.55 13.81 9.96
C GLU A 314 4.49 13.10 8.99
N GLU A 315 5.52 12.45 9.53
CA GLU A 315 6.48 11.69 8.74
C GLU A 315 5.75 10.63 7.88
N ASP A 316 6.10 10.56 6.59
CA ASP A 316 5.46 9.70 5.57
C ASP A 316 3.97 9.93 5.29
N TYR A 317 3.33 10.91 5.92
CA TYR A 317 1.95 11.24 5.59
C TYR A 317 1.90 12.06 4.29
N VAL A 318 2.02 11.34 3.17
CA VAL A 318 1.99 11.86 1.80
C VAL A 318 0.81 11.22 1.08
N THR A 319 -0.18 12.01 0.74
CA THR A 319 -1.48 11.52 0.28
C THR A 319 -1.70 11.71 -1.22
N GLU A 320 -2.93 11.47 -1.68
CA GLU A 320 -3.36 11.72 -3.05
C GLU A 320 -3.08 13.14 -3.52
N LYS A 321 -3.02 14.13 -2.60
CA LYS A 321 -2.73 15.54 -2.95
C LYS A 321 -1.38 15.68 -3.65
N PHE A 322 -0.37 14.99 -3.15
CA PHE A 322 0.96 14.99 -3.75
C PHE A 322 0.97 14.20 -5.06
N PHE A 323 0.53 12.93 -5.04
CA PHE A 323 0.60 12.07 -6.22
C PHE A 323 -0.28 12.55 -7.39
N GLN A 324 -1.47 13.11 -7.13
CA GLN A 324 -2.31 13.73 -8.15
C GLN A 324 -1.65 14.95 -8.80
N SER A 325 -0.74 15.65 -8.10
CA SER A 325 0.03 16.75 -8.69
C SER A 325 1.05 16.24 -9.71
N LEU A 326 1.53 15.01 -9.53
CA LEU A 326 2.47 14.35 -10.42
C LEU A 326 1.79 13.75 -11.66
N VAL A 327 0.48 13.47 -11.66
CA VAL A 327 -0.20 12.80 -12.77
C VAL A 327 -0.18 13.61 -14.07
N ALA A 328 0.06 12.93 -15.18
CA ALA A 328 -0.21 13.37 -16.55
C ALA A 328 -1.14 12.30 -17.21
N GLY A 329 -2.12 12.65 -18.05
CA GLY A 329 -3.00 11.65 -18.74
C GLY A 329 -4.44 11.45 -18.18
N ASN A 330 -5.49 11.10 -18.95
CA ASN A 330 -5.54 10.70 -20.37
C ASN A 330 -6.53 11.61 -21.15
N ASN A 331 -6.09 12.06 -22.34
CA ASN A 331 -6.70 12.99 -23.31
C ASN A 331 -6.54 14.49 -22.98
N LEU A 332 -5.35 15.03 -23.35
CA LEU A 332 -4.74 16.28 -22.90
C LEU A 332 -4.20 16.14 -21.47
N HIS A 333 -3.28 17.03 -21.07
CA HIS A 333 -2.92 17.44 -19.71
C HIS A 333 -1.44 17.27 -19.23
N PRO A 334 -0.79 18.35 -18.75
CA PRO A 334 0.56 18.36 -18.14
C PRO A 334 0.58 18.16 -16.62
N CYS A 335 1.59 17.49 -16.04
CA CYS A 335 1.81 17.51 -14.58
C CYS A 335 2.27 18.89 -14.04
N SER A 336 2.03 19.19 -12.77
CA SER A 336 2.39 20.47 -12.13
C SER A 336 3.46 20.26 -11.06
N VAL A 337 4.33 21.26 -10.85
CA VAL A 337 5.32 21.18 -9.77
C VAL A 337 4.57 21.28 -8.43
N PRO A 338 4.59 20.25 -7.56
CA PRO A 338 3.92 20.30 -6.27
C PRO A 338 4.64 21.28 -5.34
N VAL A 339 3.85 22.13 -4.69
CA VAL A 339 4.24 22.94 -3.53
C VAL A 339 3.59 22.31 -2.31
N VAL A 340 4.39 21.88 -1.35
CA VAL A 340 3.95 21.00 -0.26
C VAL A 340 4.05 21.70 1.09
N VAL A 341 3.01 21.54 1.89
CA VAL A 341 3.01 21.68 3.36
C VAL A 341 2.53 20.32 3.88
N GLY A 342 3.34 19.60 4.66
CA GLY A 342 2.98 18.25 5.08
C GLY A 342 4.15 17.49 5.70
N ALA A 343 4.42 16.29 5.18
CA ALA A 343 5.48 15.42 5.69
C ALA A 343 6.85 16.12 5.68
N PRO A 344 7.56 16.19 6.83
CA PRO A 344 8.89 16.82 6.91
C PRO A 344 9.91 16.21 5.95
N ASN A 345 9.75 14.92 5.65
CA ASN A 345 10.59 14.13 4.77
C ASN A 345 10.05 14.01 3.34
N ILE A 346 9.25 14.97 2.84
CA ILE A 346 8.64 14.92 1.49
C ILE A 346 9.66 14.67 0.36
N GLN A 347 10.93 15.03 0.56
CA GLN A 347 11.98 14.79 -0.42
C GLN A 347 12.23 13.29 -0.69
N ASP A 348 11.92 12.40 0.27
CA ASP A 348 11.97 10.94 0.09
C ASP A 348 10.96 10.44 -0.94
N PHE A 349 9.90 11.23 -1.19
CA PHE A 349 8.79 10.96 -2.11
C PHE A 349 8.93 11.73 -3.42
N ALA A 350 9.94 12.60 -3.57
CA ALA A 350 10.15 13.39 -4.77
C ALA A 350 10.65 12.50 -5.93
N PRO A 351 10.07 12.62 -7.14
CA PRO A 351 10.55 11.90 -8.33
C PRO A 351 12.03 12.17 -8.64
N SER A 352 12.47 13.41 -8.47
CA SER A 352 13.87 13.84 -8.62
C SER A 352 14.17 15.06 -7.73
N PRO A 353 15.45 15.36 -7.43
CA PRO A 353 15.82 16.63 -6.81
C PRO A 353 15.26 17.82 -7.62
N GLY A 354 14.73 18.81 -6.93
CA GLY A 354 14.14 20.01 -7.56
C GLY A 354 12.74 19.82 -8.17
N SER A 355 12.17 18.60 -8.16
CA SER A 355 10.80 18.35 -8.67
C SER A 355 9.68 18.75 -7.71
N VAL A 356 10.01 19.15 -6.47
CA VAL A 356 9.06 19.50 -5.41
C VAL A 356 9.55 20.75 -4.68
N LEU A 357 8.64 21.68 -4.39
CA LEU A 357 8.89 22.81 -3.50
C LEU A 357 8.28 22.53 -2.13
N HIS A 358 9.09 22.53 -1.07
CA HIS A 358 8.63 22.24 0.29
C HIS A 358 8.61 23.51 1.14
N ILE A 359 7.45 23.80 1.74
CA ILE A 359 7.29 24.81 2.79
C ILE A 359 7.22 24.04 4.11
N ASN A 360 8.37 23.89 4.77
CA ASN A 360 8.47 23.13 6.02
C ASN A 360 7.93 23.93 7.21
N GLU A 361 8.09 25.26 7.15
CA GLU A 361 7.59 26.21 8.13
C GLU A 361 7.20 27.54 7.47
N VAL A 362 6.43 28.37 8.16
CA VAL A 362 5.89 29.63 7.61
C VAL A 362 6.99 30.57 7.11
N LYS A 363 8.17 30.57 7.74
CA LYS A 363 9.29 31.43 7.31
C LYS A 363 9.88 31.04 5.95
N ASP A 364 9.65 29.81 5.49
CA ASP A 364 10.15 29.34 4.20
C ASP A 364 9.36 29.92 3.03
N VAL A 365 8.13 30.39 3.26
CA VAL A 365 7.21 30.87 2.22
C VAL A 365 7.85 31.91 1.32
N GLY A 366 8.60 32.87 1.88
CA GLY A 366 9.26 33.91 1.07
C GLY A 366 10.29 33.34 0.09
N SER A 367 11.07 32.35 0.54
CA SER A 367 12.05 31.67 -0.30
C SER A 367 11.40 30.82 -1.38
N VAL A 368 10.32 30.10 -1.04
CA VAL A 368 9.55 29.27 -1.97
C VAL A 368 8.83 30.13 -3.01
N ALA A 369 8.22 31.25 -2.60
CA ALA A 369 7.60 32.20 -3.52
C ALA A 369 8.61 32.78 -4.52
N LYS A 370 9.83 33.10 -4.07
CA LYS A 370 10.92 33.54 -4.95
C LYS A 370 11.25 32.46 -5.99
N THR A 371 11.38 31.20 -5.57
CA THR A 371 11.61 30.07 -6.48
C THR A 371 10.45 29.88 -7.45
N MET A 372 9.20 29.97 -6.99
CA MET A 372 8.01 29.86 -7.85
C MET A 372 8.01 30.93 -8.96
N LYS A 373 8.33 32.19 -8.63
CA LYS A 373 8.45 33.27 -9.63
C LYS A 373 9.58 33.02 -10.61
N TYR A 374 10.76 32.65 -10.11
CA TYR A 374 11.92 32.33 -10.95
C TYR A 374 11.59 31.22 -11.96
N LEU A 375 10.99 30.11 -11.51
CA LEU A 375 10.56 29.02 -12.38
C LEU A 375 9.43 29.48 -13.32
N ALA A 376 8.51 30.32 -12.86
CA ALA A 376 7.44 30.83 -13.72
C ALA A 376 7.98 31.69 -14.88
N GLU A 377 9.01 32.49 -14.64
CA GLU A 377 9.64 33.41 -15.61
C GLU A 377 10.72 32.73 -16.46
N ASN A 378 11.26 31.59 -16.02
CA ASN A 378 12.32 30.85 -16.70
C ASN A 378 11.83 29.46 -17.16
N PRO A 379 11.38 29.31 -18.43
CA PRO A 379 10.92 28.04 -18.96
C PRO A 379 11.95 26.90 -18.88
N SER A 380 13.25 27.20 -19.05
CA SER A 380 14.30 26.19 -18.98
C SER A 380 14.43 25.63 -17.55
N ALA A 381 14.46 26.49 -16.54
CA ALA A 381 14.52 26.07 -15.14
C ALA A 381 13.25 25.31 -14.71
N TYR A 382 12.07 25.75 -15.18
CA TYR A 382 10.82 25.03 -14.94
C TYR A 382 10.82 23.64 -15.58
N ASN A 383 11.28 23.53 -16.83
CA ASN A 383 11.37 22.25 -17.52
C ASN A 383 12.35 21.29 -16.84
N GLU A 384 13.44 21.81 -16.25
CA GLU A 384 14.36 20.99 -15.45
C GLU A 384 13.65 20.34 -14.26
N SER A 385 12.71 21.04 -13.62
CA SER A 385 11.90 20.50 -12.50
C SER A 385 10.99 19.34 -12.93
N LEU A 386 10.71 19.23 -14.24
CA LEU A 386 9.88 18.18 -14.84
C LEU A 386 10.69 17.20 -15.71
N ARG A 387 12.02 17.33 -15.75
CA ARG A 387 12.91 16.55 -16.62
C ARG A 387 12.78 15.04 -16.42
N TRP A 388 12.53 14.63 -15.17
CA TRP A 388 12.28 13.24 -14.79
C TRP A 388 11.09 12.59 -15.52
N LYS A 389 10.18 13.36 -16.12
CA LYS A 389 9.12 12.83 -16.99
C LYS A 389 9.64 12.23 -18.29
N PHE A 390 10.79 12.71 -18.74
CA PHE A 390 11.41 12.29 -19.99
C PHE A 390 12.52 11.26 -19.74
N GLU A 391 13.33 11.48 -18.70
CA GLU A 391 14.47 10.61 -18.37
C GLU A 391 14.11 9.46 -17.43
N GLY A 392 12.91 9.53 -16.83
CA GLY A 392 12.49 8.64 -15.76
C GLY A 392 12.78 9.20 -14.36
N PRO A 393 12.00 8.80 -13.35
CA PRO A 393 12.24 9.21 -11.97
C PRO A 393 13.44 8.47 -11.37
N SER A 394 13.92 8.98 -10.24
CA SER A 394 15.01 8.39 -9.49
C SER A 394 14.73 6.92 -9.11
N ASP A 395 15.81 6.15 -8.96
CA ASP A 395 15.74 4.76 -8.48
C ASP A 395 15.05 4.65 -7.11
N SER A 396 15.24 5.65 -6.24
CA SER A 396 14.57 5.71 -4.94
C SER A 396 13.06 5.89 -5.08
N PHE A 397 12.62 6.77 -5.98
CA PHE A 397 11.19 6.96 -6.25
C PHE A 397 10.57 5.70 -6.85
N LYS A 398 11.24 5.07 -7.82
CA LYS A 398 10.78 3.79 -8.39
C LYS A 398 10.65 2.73 -7.31
N ALA A 399 11.69 2.54 -6.49
CA ALA A 399 11.67 1.59 -5.38
C ALA A 399 10.58 1.90 -4.34
N LEU A 400 10.20 3.16 -4.14
CA LEU A 400 9.06 3.51 -3.29
C LEU A 400 7.74 3.07 -3.93
N VAL A 401 7.46 3.51 -5.16
CA VAL A 401 6.18 3.27 -5.83
C VAL A 401 5.96 1.79 -6.17
N ASP A 402 7.03 1.06 -6.51
CA ASP A 402 6.99 -0.39 -6.77
C ASP A 402 6.50 -1.22 -5.58
N MET A 403 6.52 -0.68 -4.35
CA MET A 403 5.92 -1.36 -3.19
C MET A 403 4.42 -1.60 -3.38
N ALA A 404 3.75 -0.74 -4.14
CA ALA A 404 2.32 -0.87 -4.45
C ALA A 404 2.05 -1.83 -5.62
N ALA A 405 3.08 -2.35 -6.30
CA ALA A 405 2.90 -3.43 -7.28
C ALA A 405 2.38 -4.71 -6.62
N VAL A 406 2.56 -4.84 -5.30
CA VAL A 406 1.91 -5.87 -4.49
C VAL A 406 0.89 -5.21 -3.57
N HIS A 407 -0.38 -5.59 -3.73
CA HIS A 407 -1.48 -5.01 -2.96
C HIS A 407 -1.22 -5.11 -1.45
N SER A 408 -1.59 -4.07 -0.69
CA SER A 408 -1.34 -4.00 0.76
C SER A 408 -1.87 -5.21 1.52
N SER A 409 -3.00 -5.76 1.09
CA SER A 409 -3.60 -6.96 1.66
C SER A 409 -2.78 -8.22 1.37
N CYS A 410 -2.21 -8.38 0.17
CA CYS A 410 -1.27 -9.47 -0.11
C CYS A 410 0.02 -9.32 0.73
N ARG A 411 0.53 -8.09 0.89
CA ARG A 411 1.71 -7.83 1.74
C ARG A 411 1.45 -8.19 3.20
N LEU A 412 0.23 -8.01 3.71
CA LEU A 412 -0.17 -8.50 5.03
C LEU A 412 -0.11 -10.03 5.10
N CYS A 413 -0.62 -10.75 4.09
CA CYS A 413 -0.54 -12.21 4.04
C CYS A 413 0.91 -12.71 4.02
N ILE A 414 1.77 -12.10 3.20
CA ILE A 414 3.21 -12.40 3.14
C ILE A 414 3.87 -12.14 4.50
N PHE A 415 3.51 -11.04 5.17
CA PHE A 415 4.02 -10.70 6.50
C PHE A 415 3.62 -11.77 7.54
N LEU A 416 2.35 -12.15 7.59
CA LEU A 416 1.85 -13.17 8.52
C LEU A 416 2.48 -14.54 8.26
N ALA A 417 2.53 -14.97 6.99
CA ALA A 417 3.17 -16.22 6.60
C ALA A 417 4.67 -16.24 6.97
N THR A 418 5.36 -15.11 6.78
CA THR A 418 6.76 -14.95 7.20
C THR A 418 6.89 -15.08 8.72
N LYS A 419 5.98 -14.48 9.50
CA LYS A 419 5.99 -14.59 10.97
C LYS A 419 5.71 -16.00 11.47
N ILE A 420 4.86 -16.76 10.78
CA ILE A 420 4.61 -18.17 11.08
C ILE A 420 5.89 -18.98 10.85
N GLN A 421 6.55 -18.83 9.70
CA GLN A 421 7.83 -19.49 9.41
C GLN A 421 8.94 -19.11 10.41
N GLU A 422 9.06 -17.83 10.76
CA GLU A 422 10.00 -17.36 11.78
C GLU A 422 9.74 -17.99 13.17
N ASN A 423 8.51 -18.40 13.47
CA ASN A 423 8.22 -19.12 14.71
C ASN A 423 8.64 -20.59 14.62
N ASP A 424 8.41 -21.26 13.49
CA ASP A 424 8.91 -22.62 13.24
C ASP A 424 10.44 -22.67 13.32
N GLU A 425 11.10 -21.62 12.86
CA GLU A 425 12.57 -21.51 12.87
C GLU A 425 13.18 -21.43 14.28
N LYS A 426 12.37 -21.16 15.31
CA LYS A 426 12.82 -21.19 16.71
C LYS A 426 12.91 -22.60 17.27
N THR A 427 12.34 -23.59 16.58
CA THR A 427 12.37 -25.00 17.01
C THR A 427 13.77 -25.59 16.86
N PRO A 428 14.11 -26.66 17.62
CA PRO A 428 15.42 -27.31 17.51
C PRO A 428 15.74 -27.82 16.10
N LEU A 429 14.72 -28.26 15.36
CA LEU A 429 14.86 -28.76 13.99
C LEU A 429 15.52 -27.72 13.06
N PHE A 430 15.06 -26.47 13.12
CA PHE A 430 15.60 -25.39 12.31
C PHE A 430 16.89 -24.79 12.90
N LYS A 431 17.01 -24.71 14.23
CA LYS A 431 18.24 -24.23 14.90
C LYS A 431 19.47 -25.09 14.62
N ASN A 432 19.25 -26.38 14.36
CA ASN A 432 20.32 -27.33 14.07
C ASN A 432 20.69 -27.39 12.57
N ARG A 433 20.09 -26.54 11.72
CA ARG A 433 20.46 -26.45 10.30
C ARG A 433 21.91 -26.01 10.18
N PRO A 434 22.73 -26.71 9.39
CA PRO A 434 24.15 -26.38 9.28
C PRO A 434 24.35 -25.00 8.64
N CYS A 435 23.64 -24.67 7.56
CA CYS A 435 23.70 -23.39 6.84
C CYS A 435 25.10 -22.90 6.43
N LYS A 436 26.10 -23.74 6.60
CA LYS A 436 27.47 -23.60 6.12
C LYS A 436 28.14 -24.98 6.06
N CYS A 437 29.11 -25.11 5.18
CA CYS A 437 29.90 -26.33 4.99
C CYS A 437 31.37 -25.95 4.87
N THR A 438 32.23 -26.59 5.64
CA THR A 438 33.68 -26.33 5.63
C THR A 438 34.41 -27.52 5.01
N ARG A 439 35.24 -27.27 3.99
CA ARG A 439 36.14 -28.25 3.38
C ARG A 439 37.55 -27.66 3.30
N GLY A 440 38.48 -28.24 4.05
CA GLY A 440 39.82 -27.68 4.20
C GLY A 440 39.77 -26.31 4.87
N SER A 441 40.36 -25.29 4.23
CA SER A 441 40.35 -23.89 4.71
C SER A 441 39.19 -23.05 4.17
N GLU A 442 38.36 -23.59 3.27
CA GLU A 442 37.24 -22.86 2.65
C GLU A 442 35.93 -23.22 3.35
N THR A 443 35.12 -22.21 3.66
CA THR A 443 33.74 -22.39 4.17
C THR A 443 32.76 -21.79 3.17
N THR A 444 31.78 -22.59 2.74
CA THR A 444 30.64 -22.14 1.95
C THR A 444 29.47 -21.84 2.87
N TYR A 445 28.89 -20.65 2.76
CA TYR A 445 27.72 -20.20 3.51
C TYR A 445 26.46 -20.30 2.64
N HIS A 446 25.37 -20.78 3.22
CA HIS A 446 24.05 -20.84 2.58
C HIS A 446 23.20 -19.65 3.06
N ILE A 447 22.79 -18.83 2.11
CA ILE A 447 22.04 -17.60 2.30
C ILE A 447 20.71 -17.72 1.55
N TYR A 448 19.65 -17.14 2.11
CA TYR A 448 18.32 -17.12 1.50
C TYR A 448 17.96 -15.72 1.07
N VAL A 449 17.51 -15.54 -0.17
CA VAL A 449 17.17 -14.23 -0.71
C VAL A 449 15.83 -14.29 -1.45
N ARG A 450 14.93 -13.35 -1.18
CA ARG A 450 13.70 -13.16 -1.97
C ARG A 450 13.58 -11.73 -2.48
N GLU A 451 12.87 -11.56 -3.59
CA GLU A 451 12.45 -10.22 -4.01
C GLU A 451 11.41 -9.65 -3.03
N ARG A 452 11.54 -8.36 -2.70
CA ARG A 452 10.53 -7.65 -1.92
C ARG A 452 9.16 -7.75 -2.59
N GLY A 453 8.17 -8.25 -1.84
CA GLY A 453 6.81 -8.48 -2.35
C GLY A 453 6.56 -9.92 -2.82
N ARG A 454 7.57 -10.79 -2.79
CA ARG A 454 7.41 -12.24 -2.91
C ARG A 454 7.56 -12.93 -1.56
N PHE A 455 7.21 -14.21 -1.52
CA PHE A 455 7.28 -15.03 -0.32
C PHE A 455 8.42 -16.04 -0.36
N GLU A 456 8.48 -16.83 -1.44
CA GLU A 456 9.49 -17.87 -1.65
C GLU A 456 10.91 -17.32 -1.69
N MET A 457 11.83 -18.09 -1.11
CA MET A 457 13.24 -17.74 -0.94
C MET A 457 14.11 -18.54 -1.89
N GLU A 458 15.09 -17.88 -2.49
CA GLU A 458 16.10 -18.50 -3.33
C GLU A 458 17.39 -18.78 -2.56
N SER A 459 17.96 -19.97 -2.77
CA SER A 459 19.27 -20.36 -2.23
C SER A 459 20.41 -19.65 -2.95
N ILE A 460 21.27 -19.00 -2.17
CA ILE A 460 22.49 -18.31 -2.58
C ILE A 460 23.68 -18.86 -1.79
N PHE A 461 24.80 -19.09 -2.46
CA PHE A 461 26.00 -19.66 -1.85
C PHE A 461 27.19 -18.72 -1.99
N LEU A 462 27.83 -18.39 -0.87
CA LEU A 462 29.04 -17.57 -0.85
C LEU A 462 30.18 -18.30 -0.14
N ARG A 463 31.41 -18.13 -0.63
CA ARG A 463 32.60 -18.75 -0.04
C ARG A 463 33.30 -17.77 0.91
N SER A 464 33.98 -18.28 1.93
CA SER A 464 34.64 -17.48 2.97
C SER A 464 35.70 -16.52 2.44
N ASN A 465 36.40 -16.89 1.37
CA ASN A 465 37.37 -16.05 0.66
C ASN A 465 36.72 -14.94 -0.19
N ASN A 466 35.40 -14.96 -0.40
CA ASN A 466 34.66 -14.01 -1.20
C ASN A 466 33.34 -13.58 -0.53
N LEU A 467 33.38 -13.39 0.80
CA LEU A 467 32.27 -12.81 1.57
C LEU A 467 32.32 -11.28 1.46
N THR A 468 31.81 -10.76 0.35
CA THR A 468 31.71 -9.32 0.06
C THR A 468 30.30 -8.96 -0.42
N LEU A 469 29.94 -7.69 -0.33
CA LEU A 469 28.65 -7.17 -0.82
C LEU A 469 28.51 -7.34 -2.34
N ASP A 470 29.62 -7.20 -3.06
CA ASP A 470 29.66 -7.38 -4.52
C ASP A 470 29.47 -8.86 -4.91
N ALA A 471 30.07 -9.78 -4.15
CA ALA A 471 29.88 -11.22 -4.36
C ALA A 471 28.42 -11.62 -4.08
N LEU A 472 27.81 -11.11 -3.01
CA LEU A 472 26.39 -11.31 -2.74
C LEU A 472 25.53 -10.79 -3.90
N SER A 473 25.76 -9.55 -4.33
CA SER A 473 24.98 -8.91 -5.40
C SER A 473 25.10 -9.69 -6.72
N SER A 474 26.31 -10.11 -7.06
CA SER A 474 26.59 -10.91 -8.26
C SER A 474 25.91 -12.27 -8.22
N ALA A 475 25.98 -12.96 -7.07
CA ALA A 475 25.35 -14.27 -6.88
C ALA A 475 23.82 -14.18 -6.95
N VAL A 476 23.21 -13.15 -6.34
CA VAL A 476 21.77 -12.88 -6.42
C VAL A 476 21.34 -12.61 -7.85
N LEU A 477 22.03 -11.71 -8.58
CA LEU A 477 21.70 -11.44 -9.98
C LEU A 477 21.82 -12.68 -10.85
N LEU A 478 22.89 -13.47 -10.68
CA LEU A 478 23.09 -14.70 -11.45
C LEU A 478 21.98 -15.72 -11.18
N LYS A 479 21.62 -15.93 -9.91
CA LYS A 479 20.54 -16.84 -9.51
C LYS A 479 19.20 -16.40 -10.13
N PHE A 480 18.81 -15.15 -9.94
CA PHE A 480 17.53 -14.65 -10.45
C PHE A 480 17.48 -14.66 -11.99
N LYS A 481 18.58 -14.36 -12.68
CA LYS A 481 18.68 -14.50 -14.14
C LYS A 481 18.53 -15.95 -14.58
N SER A 482 19.17 -16.91 -13.89
CA SER A 482 19.08 -18.34 -14.23
C SER A 482 17.65 -18.88 -14.13
N LEU A 483 16.85 -18.31 -13.23
CA LEU A 483 15.43 -18.64 -13.05
C LEU A 483 14.50 -17.93 -14.04
N LYS A 484 15.04 -17.09 -14.94
CA LYS A 484 14.25 -16.19 -15.81
C LYS A 484 13.26 -15.36 -15.00
N HIS A 485 13.72 -14.85 -13.86
CA HIS A 485 12.88 -14.14 -12.90
C HIS A 485 12.25 -12.90 -13.51
N VAL A 486 10.95 -12.68 -13.25
CA VAL A 486 10.22 -11.47 -13.62
C VAL A 486 9.99 -10.64 -12.36
N PRO A 487 10.60 -9.45 -12.25
CA PRO A 487 10.41 -8.58 -11.08
C PRO A 487 8.94 -8.22 -10.84
N VAL A 488 8.53 -8.08 -9.58
CA VAL A 488 7.13 -7.81 -9.20
C VAL A 488 6.58 -6.51 -9.80
N TRP A 489 7.46 -5.54 -10.07
CA TRP A 489 7.05 -4.25 -10.63
C TRP A 489 6.79 -4.31 -12.15
N LYS A 490 7.30 -5.33 -12.86
CA LYS A 490 7.28 -5.35 -14.34
C LYS A 490 5.88 -5.31 -14.96
N PRO A 491 4.85 -5.98 -14.39
CA PRO A 491 3.48 -5.87 -14.91
C PRO A 491 2.84 -4.49 -14.69
N GLU A 492 3.19 -3.80 -13.60
CA GLU A 492 2.50 -2.60 -13.12
C GLU A 492 3.17 -1.30 -13.56
N ARG A 493 4.50 -1.30 -13.71
CA ARG A 493 5.27 -0.11 -14.05
C ARG A 493 4.94 0.35 -15.49
N PRO A 494 4.86 1.66 -15.80
CA PRO A 494 4.60 2.13 -17.16
C PRO A 494 5.64 1.64 -18.17
N GLU A 495 5.23 1.40 -19.42
CA GLU A 495 6.09 0.84 -20.48
C GLU A 495 7.40 1.62 -20.67
N SER A 496 7.34 2.95 -20.56
CA SER A 496 8.51 3.83 -20.66
C SER A 496 9.57 3.59 -19.57
N LEU A 497 9.22 2.90 -18.48
CA LEU A 497 10.10 2.60 -17.36
C LEU A 497 10.39 1.11 -17.17
N LYS A 498 9.79 0.21 -17.96
CA LYS A 498 10.01 -1.23 -17.81
C LYS A 498 11.40 -1.67 -18.25
N GLY A 499 12.01 -0.94 -19.19
CA GLY A 499 13.29 -1.33 -19.78
C GLY A 499 13.20 -2.69 -20.50
N GLY A 500 14.33 -3.38 -20.63
CA GLY A 500 14.38 -4.73 -21.22
C GLY A 500 14.10 -5.85 -20.21
N ASP A 501 14.68 -7.02 -20.45
CA ASP A 501 14.63 -8.15 -19.51
C ASP A 501 15.70 -8.08 -18.41
N GLU A 502 16.56 -7.07 -18.48
CA GLU A 502 17.59 -6.83 -17.46
C GLU A 502 17.02 -6.05 -16.29
N PHE A 503 17.36 -6.51 -15.09
CA PHE A 503 17.10 -5.82 -13.84
C PHE A 503 18.39 -5.67 -13.05
N LYS A 504 18.47 -4.62 -12.24
CA LYS A 504 19.61 -4.38 -11.34
C LYS A 504 19.17 -4.43 -9.88
N ILE A 505 20.13 -4.67 -8.99
CA ILE A 505 19.89 -4.58 -7.55
C ILE A 505 19.95 -3.12 -7.12
N TYR A 506 18.86 -2.63 -6.53
CA TYR A 506 18.85 -1.35 -5.84
C TYR A 506 19.32 -1.48 -4.40
N ARG A 507 18.76 -2.45 -3.67
CA ARG A 507 19.10 -2.73 -2.26
C ARG A 507 18.99 -4.21 -1.95
N ILE A 508 19.89 -4.67 -1.07
CA ILE A 508 19.76 -5.93 -0.34
C ILE A 508 19.81 -5.60 1.16
N TYR A 509 18.89 -6.15 1.94
CA TYR A 509 18.82 -5.92 3.37
C TYR A 509 18.30 -7.16 4.11
N PRO A 510 18.71 -7.39 5.37
CA PRO A 510 18.20 -8.52 6.15
C PRO A 510 16.67 -8.47 6.27
N ILE A 511 16.01 -9.62 6.27
CA ILE A 511 14.56 -9.68 6.50
C ILE A 511 14.20 -9.08 7.88
N GLY A 512 12.99 -8.53 7.99
CA GLY A 512 12.49 -7.92 9.23
C GLY A 512 12.82 -6.42 9.40
N LYS A 513 13.46 -5.78 8.41
CA LYS A 513 13.55 -4.31 8.36
C LYS A 513 12.22 -3.69 7.92
N THR A 514 11.89 -2.53 8.47
CA THR A 514 10.76 -1.72 7.98
C THR A 514 11.09 -1.15 6.60
N GLN A 515 10.08 -0.67 5.86
CA GLN A 515 10.33 -0.07 4.55
C GLN A 515 11.12 1.23 4.65
N ARG A 516 10.93 2.02 5.73
CA ARG A 516 11.79 3.17 6.06
C ARG A 516 13.25 2.74 6.17
N GLN A 517 13.52 1.65 6.89
CA GLN A 517 14.87 1.12 7.06
C GLN A 517 15.44 0.63 5.73
N ALA A 518 14.72 -0.23 5.01
CA ALA A 518 15.15 -0.79 3.74
C ALA A 518 15.50 0.29 2.70
N LEU A 519 14.62 1.29 2.56
CA LEU A 519 14.76 2.32 1.53
C LEU A 519 15.77 3.40 1.93
N TYR A 520 15.77 3.87 3.18
CA TYR A 520 16.41 5.15 3.52
C TYR A 520 17.51 5.08 4.59
N SER A 521 17.49 4.12 5.54
CA SER A 521 18.45 4.17 6.67
C SER A 521 19.37 2.97 6.84
N PHE A 522 18.98 1.76 6.45
CA PHE A 522 19.83 0.57 6.59
C PHE A 522 20.81 0.45 5.42
N ARG A 523 22.10 0.39 5.72
CA ARG A 523 23.15 -0.07 4.80
C ARG A 523 24.20 -0.83 5.60
N PHE A 524 24.78 -1.86 5.00
CA PHE A 524 26.03 -2.41 5.52
C PHE A 524 27.12 -1.34 5.42
N LYS A 525 27.93 -1.18 6.47
CA LYS A 525 29.03 -0.20 6.50
C LYS A 525 30.24 -0.59 5.63
N GLY A 526 30.19 -1.78 5.03
CA GLY A 526 31.22 -2.35 4.17
C GLY A 526 31.26 -3.88 4.28
N ASP A 527 32.20 -4.51 3.59
CA ASP A 527 32.31 -5.98 3.54
C ASP A 527 32.55 -6.61 4.91
N SER A 528 33.28 -5.92 5.81
CA SER A 528 33.53 -6.40 7.17
C SER A 528 32.23 -6.49 8.00
N ASP A 529 31.35 -5.50 7.87
CA ASP A 529 30.05 -5.46 8.57
C ASP A 529 29.11 -6.55 8.01
N PHE A 530 29.12 -6.73 6.68
CA PHE A 530 28.41 -7.83 6.02
C PHE A 530 28.92 -9.21 6.46
N ARG A 531 30.25 -9.41 6.48
CA ARG A 531 30.87 -10.67 6.94
C ARG A 531 30.47 -11.01 8.37
N ASN A 532 30.59 -10.03 9.28
CA ASN A 532 30.17 -10.20 10.67
C ASN A 532 28.68 -10.58 10.77
N HIS A 533 27.82 -9.99 9.94
CA HIS A 533 26.39 -10.35 9.91
C HIS A 533 26.18 -11.82 9.49
N ILE A 534 26.81 -12.26 8.39
CA ILE A 534 26.70 -13.65 7.92
C ILE A 534 27.23 -14.65 8.95
N GLU A 535 28.35 -14.34 9.60
CA GLU A 535 28.97 -15.22 10.60
C GLU A 535 28.16 -15.31 11.90
N SER A 536 27.48 -14.22 12.30
CA SER A 536 26.65 -14.16 13.51
C SER A 536 25.20 -14.61 13.30
N HIS A 537 24.73 -14.71 12.06
CA HIS A 537 23.37 -15.11 11.72
C HIS A 537 23.39 -16.32 10.76
N PRO A 538 23.52 -17.55 11.29
CA PRO A 538 23.37 -18.76 10.48
C PRO A 538 22.05 -18.73 9.70
N CYS A 539 22.09 -19.23 8.46
CA CYS A 539 20.94 -19.24 7.55
C CYS A 539 20.41 -17.82 7.23
N ALA A 540 21.31 -16.82 7.15
CA ALA A 540 20.95 -15.43 6.93
C ALA A 540 19.93 -15.25 5.79
N LYS A 541 18.89 -14.46 6.06
CA LYS A 541 17.79 -14.21 5.14
C LYS A 541 17.75 -12.74 4.73
N PHE A 542 17.61 -12.50 3.44
CA PHE A 542 17.59 -11.16 2.87
C PHE A 542 16.38 -10.95 1.97
N GLU A 543 15.97 -9.69 1.89
CA GLU A 543 15.13 -9.20 0.81
C GLU A 543 15.96 -8.35 -0.15
N VAL A 544 15.63 -8.44 -1.44
CA VAL A 544 16.23 -7.64 -2.51
C VAL A 544 15.16 -6.77 -3.18
N ILE A 545 15.52 -5.52 -3.45
CA ILE A 545 14.75 -4.62 -4.31
C ILE A 545 15.44 -4.61 -5.67
N LEU A 546 14.76 -5.13 -6.68
CA LEU A 546 15.17 -5.11 -8.07
C LEU A 546 14.57 -3.88 -8.78
N LEU A 547 15.28 -3.29 -9.74
CA LEU A 547 14.82 -2.14 -10.53
C LEU A 547 14.97 -2.32 -12.03
#